data_AF-G0NHV6-F1
#
_entry.id   AF-G0NHV6-F1
#
_cell.length_a   1.000
_cell.length_b   1.000
_cell.length_c   1.000
_cell.angle_alpha   90.00
_cell.angle_beta   90.00
_cell.angle_gamma   90.00
#
_symmetry.space_group_name_H-M   'P 1'
#
loop_
_entity.id
_entity.type
_entity.pdbx_description
1 polymer ?
#
loop_
_entity_poly.entity_id
_entity_poly.type
_entity_poly.pdbx_seq_one_letter_code
_entity_poly.pdbx_strand_id
1 'polypeptide(L)'
;MGDQSNPHYTALKAYVQNDLQEVFTPDASGFNADYKTTKAAFYASSDDEMKNELDQFTNFCESNRKFNLGHELPHVNMMPTLFDCNLYNPTNSQQYRPPTYQHYTWKQEAMTHMMKSLPDKMYGAPARKLIEYCCLIYLKAKIELNLRGECELTHYSPDDFKKLRKTLEKEYSKSGFKLKTQRPKQDEIIKELKTIVTKHAGVDASKIGEKVVKFAEAQGIRDNAAMVQNVLNAVDRILNAFENFITLNNVFYQLFANLPGTPKVNLPVRKFVDGKGIEFILVHEFMRGYRHIARDWAPLLDLLKKRQSIAGETQNFGTMLFHDFAHSLPTHLKTLKESLVLVITPIPRTDDHRPIPVPVIGNKYGILATDAFVDFLRYLISVMGIFQVIDDNNYKDLFDILYSSFNWVKKENLPLGPMFIELNRVNISRNVAIAKIKNKFGEALRNVRELKPVGNNGFTLDDLVEEIRNLKLDRPFKQIIRYGRIVYDRLVEEKTQKDLTMHDKYTAMERFQMYSIVEQDKDLYRWFREQRAYHRYPFYQMKIPELAGIGSP
;
A
#
# COMPACT_ATOMS: atom_id res chain seq x y z
N MET A 1 14.25 12.69 -25.37
CA MET A 1 14.12 12.80 -23.90
C MET A 1 12.79 12.16 -23.54
N GLY A 2 12.79 11.02 -22.86
CA GLY A 2 11.58 10.28 -22.49
C GLY A 2 10.67 11.10 -21.57
N ASP A 3 9.38 10.78 -21.58
CA ASP A 3 8.38 11.47 -20.78
C ASP A 3 8.52 11.07 -19.30
N GLN A 4 9.30 11.84 -18.54
CA GLN A 4 9.48 11.65 -17.09
C GLN A 4 8.18 11.82 -16.29
N SER A 5 7.08 12.23 -16.93
CA SER A 5 5.75 12.32 -16.32
C SER A 5 4.95 11.02 -16.37
N ASN A 6 5.50 9.95 -16.96
CA ASN A 6 4.83 8.64 -16.97
C ASN A 6 4.61 8.13 -15.52
N PRO A 7 3.40 7.66 -15.17
CA PRO A 7 3.06 7.17 -13.84
C PRO A 7 3.89 5.97 -13.40
N HIS A 8 4.17 5.03 -14.31
CA HIS A 8 4.99 3.85 -14.01
C HIS A 8 6.42 4.26 -13.66
N TYR A 9 7.01 5.21 -14.39
CA TYR A 9 8.35 5.71 -14.04
C TYR A 9 8.36 6.47 -12.70
N THR A 10 7.26 7.14 -12.36
CA THR A 10 7.13 7.79 -11.05
C THR A 10 7.00 6.78 -9.91
N ALA A 11 6.20 5.73 -10.11
CA ALA A 11 6.09 4.61 -9.18
C ALA A 11 7.44 3.89 -9.02
N LEU A 12 8.16 3.69 -10.13
CA LEU A 12 9.47 3.06 -10.16
C LEU A 12 10.45 3.78 -9.22
N LYS A 13 10.51 5.11 -9.23
CA LYS A 13 11.38 5.88 -8.32
C LYS A 13 11.05 5.69 -6.84
N ALA A 14 9.83 5.30 -6.50
CA ALA A 14 9.43 4.98 -5.14
C ALA A 14 9.67 3.51 -4.76
N TYR A 15 9.69 2.61 -5.76
CA TYR A 15 9.83 1.17 -5.60
C TYR A 15 11.29 0.68 -5.67
N VAL A 16 12.07 1.26 -6.59
CA VAL A 16 13.46 0.94 -6.90
C VAL A 16 14.39 1.82 -6.07
N GLN A 17 15.39 1.21 -5.44
CA GLN A 17 16.40 1.96 -4.68
C GLN A 17 17.17 2.92 -5.57
N ASN A 18 17.50 4.11 -5.06
CA ASN A 18 18.09 5.20 -5.86
C ASN A 18 19.37 4.80 -6.61
N ASP A 19 20.18 3.92 -6.04
CA ASP A 19 21.41 3.39 -6.63
C ASP A 19 21.18 2.42 -7.79
N LEU A 20 19.95 1.95 -7.99
CA LEU A 20 19.57 1.08 -9.10
C LEU A 20 18.59 1.74 -10.07
N GLN A 21 18.23 3.01 -9.89
CA GLN A 21 17.30 3.66 -10.82
C GLN A 21 17.93 3.86 -12.21
N GLU A 22 19.25 3.97 -12.30
CA GLU A 22 19.96 4.17 -13.58
C GLU A 22 19.88 2.98 -14.54
N VAL A 23 19.56 1.77 -14.05
CA VAL A 23 19.38 0.59 -14.92
C VAL A 23 18.05 0.63 -15.67
N PHE A 24 17.16 1.56 -15.32
CA PHE A 24 15.87 1.78 -15.97
C PHE A 24 15.90 3.07 -16.77
N THR A 25 15.82 2.96 -18.09
CA THR A 25 15.83 4.12 -19.00
C THR A 25 14.38 4.59 -19.24
N PRO A 26 14.03 5.85 -18.93
CA PRO A 26 12.67 6.36 -19.16
C PRO A 26 12.34 6.43 -20.65
N ASP A 27 11.14 6.00 -21.02
CA ASP A 27 10.62 6.05 -22.40
C ASP A 27 9.12 6.39 -22.46
N ALA A 28 8.52 6.34 -23.65
CA ALA A 28 7.10 6.64 -23.84
C ALA A 28 6.16 5.60 -23.18
N SER A 29 6.64 4.37 -22.99
CA SER A 29 5.92 3.30 -22.30
C SER A 29 6.09 3.34 -20.77
N GLY A 30 6.92 4.26 -20.27
CA GLY A 30 7.31 4.40 -18.88
C GLY A 30 8.82 4.25 -18.72
N PHE A 31 9.31 3.05 -18.96
CA PHE A 31 10.74 2.73 -18.92
C PHE A 31 11.03 1.43 -19.69
N ASN A 32 12.32 1.24 -19.98
CA ASN A 32 12.91 -0.01 -20.45
C ASN A 32 14.17 -0.35 -19.64
N ALA A 33 14.43 -1.65 -19.43
CA ALA A 33 15.66 -2.14 -18.81
C ALA A 33 16.17 -3.46 -19.40
N ASP A 34 17.45 -3.77 -19.19
CA ASP A 34 18.05 -5.06 -19.54
C ASP A 34 18.02 -6.03 -18.34
N TYR A 35 17.03 -6.92 -18.33
CA TYR A 35 16.84 -7.95 -17.30
C TYR A 35 17.73 -9.18 -17.46
N LYS A 36 18.59 -9.25 -18.48
CA LYS A 36 19.49 -10.39 -18.68
C LYS A 36 20.87 -10.15 -18.10
N THR A 37 21.34 -8.91 -18.16
CA THR A 37 22.73 -8.58 -17.80
C THR A 37 22.86 -7.55 -16.68
N THR A 38 21.76 -6.91 -16.27
CA THR A 38 21.79 -5.87 -15.23
C THR A 38 20.99 -6.26 -13.98
N LYS A 39 21.14 -5.46 -12.93
CA LYS A 39 20.35 -5.56 -11.68
C LYS A 39 18.87 -5.22 -11.86
N ALA A 40 18.40 -4.85 -13.05
CA ALA A 40 16.96 -4.81 -13.33
C ALA A 40 16.31 -6.16 -13.03
N ALA A 41 17.04 -7.26 -13.30
CA ALA A 41 16.60 -8.63 -13.05
C ALA A 41 16.28 -8.93 -11.58
N PHE A 42 16.80 -8.17 -10.62
CA PHE A 42 16.45 -8.31 -9.21
C PHE A 42 14.97 -7.95 -8.94
N TYR A 43 14.36 -7.14 -9.79
CA TYR A 43 12.99 -6.63 -9.58
C TYR A 43 11.91 -7.33 -10.42
N ALA A 44 12.29 -7.92 -11.56
CA ALA A 44 11.38 -8.61 -12.47
C ALA A 44 12.19 -9.38 -13.54
N SER A 45 11.52 -10.17 -14.39
CA SER A 45 12.13 -10.77 -15.58
C SER A 45 11.90 -9.96 -16.87
N SER A 46 11.04 -8.93 -16.85
CA SER A 46 10.70 -8.10 -18.00
C SER A 46 10.08 -6.75 -17.62
N ASP A 47 9.99 -5.81 -18.56
CA ASP A 47 9.32 -4.52 -18.35
C ASP A 47 7.83 -4.68 -18.03
N ASP A 48 7.14 -5.63 -18.66
CA ASP A 48 5.71 -5.86 -18.43
C ASP A 48 5.44 -6.40 -17.02
N GLU A 49 6.26 -7.34 -16.58
CA GLU A 49 6.21 -7.87 -15.21
C GLU A 49 6.54 -6.78 -14.19
N MET A 50 7.56 -5.96 -14.45
CA MET A 50 7.90 -4.82 -13.59
C MET A 50 6.77 -3.79 -13.53
N LYS A 51 6.09 -3.50 -14.64
CA LYS A 51 4.92 -2.59 -14.65
C LYS A 51 3.76 -3.17 -13.85
N ASN A 52 3.49 -4.47 -13.97
CA ASN A 52 2.48 -5.16 -13.15
C ASN A 52 2.83 -5.09 -11.64
N GLU A 53 4.08 -5.31 -11.29
CA GLU A 53 4.61 -5.13 -9.92
C GLU A 53 4.37 -3.70 -9.40
N LEU A 54 4.61 -2.68 -10.22
CA LEU A 54 4.39 -1.28 -9.87
C LEU A 54 2.90 -0.93 -9.74
N ASP A 55 2.05 -1.51 -10.59
CA ASP A 55 0.59 -1.36 -10.51
C ASP A 55 0.09 -1.95 -9.18
N GLN A 56 0.58 -3.14 -8.79
CA GLN A 56 0.28 -3.72 -7.47
C GLN A 56 0.80 -2.84 -6.32
N PHE A 57 2.05 -2.40 -6.40
CA PHE A 57 2.69 -1.58 -5.36
C PHE A 57 1.95 -0.26 -5.11
N THR A 58 1.38 0.32 -6.16
CA THR A 58 0.61 1.57 -6.08
C THR A 58 -0.87 1.34 -5.81
N ASN A 59 -1.33 0.10 -5.68
CA ASN A 59 -2.71 -0.25 -5.38
C ASN A 59 -3.02 -0.19 -3.87
N PHE A 60 -2.92 1.01 -3.29
CA PHE A 60 -3.40 1.27 -1.93
C PHE A 60 -3.97 2.69 -1.82
N CYS A 61 -4.77 2.90 -0.77
CA CYS A 61 -5.41 4.18 -0.48
C CYS A 61 -4.42 5.35 -0.50
N GLU A 62 -4.73 6.42 -1.25
CA GLU A 62 -3.92 7.65 -1.39
C GLU A 62 -2.49 7.45 -1.95
N SER A 63 -2.18 6.32 -2.59
CA SER A 63 -0.86 6.08 -3.20
C SER A 63 -0.41 7.20 -4.14
N ASN A 64 -1.32 7.75 -4.97
CA ASN A 64 -1.03 8.87 -5.86
C ASN A 64 -0.56 10.12 -5.13
N ARG A 65 -1.22 10.46 -4.01
CA ARG A 65 -0.85 11.62 -3.20
C ARG A 65 0.53 11.39 -2.59
N LYS A 66 0.79 10.16 -2.14
CA LYS A 66 2.03 9.79 -1.47
C LYS A 66 3.24 9.79 -2.41
N PHE A 67 3.09 9.24 -3.61
CA PHE A 67 4.19 9.13 -4.58
C PHE A 67 4.18 10.20 -5.66
N ASN A 68 3.18 11.10 -5.65
CA ASN A 68 3.01 12.15 -6.64
C ASN A 68 3.03 11.60 -8.07
N LEU A 69 2.23 10.55 -8.36
CA LEU A 69 2.24 9.76 -9.61
C LEU A 69 1.84 10.53 -10.90
N GLY A 70 2.05 11.85 -10.96
CA GLY A 70 2.00 12.66 -12.18
C GLY A 70 0.62 12.88 -12.80
N HIS A 71 -0.37 12.09 -12.41
CA HIS A 71 -1.72 12.24 -12.94
C HIS A 71 -2.39 13.49 -12.38
N GLU A 72 -2.90 14.33 -13.27
CA GLU A 72 -3.79 15.44 -12.90
C GLU A 72 -5.17 14.94 -12.45
N LEU A 73 -5.60 13.73 -12.89
CA LEU A 73 -6.90 13.09 -12.63
C LEU A 73 -6.78 11.56 -12.31
N PRO A 74 -5.95 11.12 -11.36
CA PRO A 74 -5.70 9.69 -11.13
C PRO A 74 -6.96 8.94 -10.66
N HIS A 75 -7.83 9.65 -9.92
CA HIS A 75 -9.05 9.11 -9.32
C HIS A 75 -10.16 8.78 -10.34
N VAL A 76 -10.00 9.11 -11.63
CA VAL A 76 -10.95 8.71 -12.67
C VAL A 76 -10.62 7.30 -13.19
N ASN A 77 -9.33 6.95 -13.23
CA ASN A 77 -8.85 5.73 -13.87
C ASN A 77 -8.56 4.59 -12.87
N MET A 78 -8.37 4.89 -11.59
CA MET A 78 -8.11 3.85 -10.59
C MET A 78 -9.37 3.05 -10.24
N MET A 79 -9.22 1.75 -10.05
CA MET A 79 -10.24 0.95 -9.37
C MET A 79 -10.16 1.20 -7.86
N PRO A 80 -11.27 1.63 -7.22
CA PRO A 80 -11.35 1.69 -5.77
C PRO A 80 -11.04 0.33 -5.15
N THR A 81 -10.39 0.33 -3.99
CA THR A 81 -10.15 -0.87 -3.21
C THR A 81 -11.45 -1.28 -2.54
N LEU A 82 -11.96 -2.45 -2.93
CA LEU A 82 -13.12 -3.06 -2.28
C LEU A 82 -12.66 -4.21 -1.39
N PHE A 83 -13.17 -4.24 -0.18
CA PHE A 83 -12.95 -5.29 0.79
C PHE A 83 -14.24 -6.05 0.99
N ASP A 84 -14.17 -7.37 0.88
CA ASP A 84 -15.30 -8.23 1.18
C ASP A 84 -15.35 -8.54 2.68
N CYS A 85 -16.55 -8.41 3.23
CA CYS A 85 -16.82 -8.79 4.60
C CYS A 85 -17.84 -9.92 4.64
N ASN A 86 -17.45 -11.03 5.29
CA ASN A 86 -18.39 -12.03 5.78
C ASN A 86 -18.95 -11.52 7.10
N LEU A 87 -20.25 -11.18 7.14
CA LEU A 87 -20.92 -10.97 8.41
C LEU A 87 -20.94 -12.31 9.17
N TYR A 88 -20.09 -12.41 10.19
CA TYR A 88 -20.16 -13.52 11.13
C TYR A 88 -21.46 -13.36 11.92
N ASN A 89 -22.43 -14.22 11.67
CA ASN A 89 -23.64 -14.30 12.50
C ASN A 89 -23.45 -15.44 13.52
N PRO A 90 -23.03 -15.15 14.77
CA PRO A 90 -22.84 -16.18 15.79
C PRO A 90 -24.14 -16.87 16.21
N THR A 91 -25.30 -16.32 15.83
CA THR A 91 -26.60 -16.85 16.25
C THR A 91 -27.13 -17.87 15.23
N ASN A 92 -27.10 -19.14 15.65
CA ASN A 92 -27.70 -20.33 15.04
C ASN A 92 -26.87 -21.09 13.99
N SER A 93 -26.12 -22.06 14.49
CA SER A 93 -25.48 -23.18 13.78
C SER A 93 -26.44 -24.14 13.05
N GLN A 94 -27.68 -23.74 12.71
CA GLN A 94 -28.68 -24.63 12.10
C GLN A 94 -29.42 -24.09 10.87
N GLN A 95 -29.15 -22.86 10.42
CA GLN A 95 -29.67 -22.41 9.12
C GLN A 95 -28.55 -21.82 8.29
N TYR A 96 -28.15 -22.57 7.26
CA TYR A 96 -27.24 -22.14 6.21
C TYR A 96 -27.93 -21.01 5.42
N ARG A 97 -27.84 -19.77 5.91
CA ARG A 97 -28.13 -18.60 5.06
C ARG A 97 -26.87 -18.34 4.23
N PRO A 98 -27.01 -18.12 2.91
CA PRO A 98 -25.86 -17.70 2.10
C PRO A 98 -25.25 -16.43 2.72
N PRO A 99 -23.92 -16.31 2.79
CA PRO A 99 -23.28 -15.12 3.33
C PRO A 99 -23.78 -13.89 2.58
N THR A 100 -24.39 -12.95 3.30
CA THR A 100 -24.63 -11.61 2.78
C THR A 100 -23.28 -10.92 2.72
N TYR A 101 -22.65 -10.92 1.55
CA TYR A 101 -21.43 -10.16 1.30
C TYR A 101 -21.73 -8.68 1.43
N GLN A 102 -21.03 -8.02 2.34
CA GLN A 102 -21.00 -6.57 2.41
C GLN A 102 -19.66 -6.10 1.87
N HIS A 103 -19.70 -5.09 1.01
CA HIS A 103 -18.49 -4.48 0.47
C HIS A 103 -18.12 -3.27 1.34
N TYR A 104 -16.82 -3.07 1.54
CA TYR A 104 -16.26 -1.92 2.24
C TYR A 104 -15.24 -1.22 1.34
N THR A 105 -15.12 0.10 1.47
CA THR A 105 -14.11 0.89 0.76
C THR A 105 -13.54 1.96 1.69
N TRP A 106 -12.41 2.54 1.32
CA TRP A 106 -11.87 3.70 2.01
C TRP A 106 -12.73 4.93 1.76
N LYS A 107 -13.02 5.72 2.81
CA LYS A 107 -13.71 7.00 2.66
C LYS A 107 -12.99 7.95 1.68
N GLN A 108 -11.67 7.87 1.62
CA GLN A 108 -10.82 8.57 0.66
C GLN A 108 -11.15 8.21 -0.80
N GLU A 109 -11.56 6.97 -1.05
CA GLU A 109 -11.92 6.47 -2.39
C GLU A 109 -13.36 6.82 -2.77
N ALA A 110 -14.15 7.41 -1.87
CA ALA A 110 -15.50 7.87 -2.18
C ALA A 110 -15.49 8.89 -3.34
N MET A 111 -14.47 9.76 -3.41
CA MET A 111 -14.29 10.67 -4.55
C MET A 111 -14.08 9.90 -5.87
N THR A 112 -13.28 8.84 -5.88
CA THR A 112 -13.06 7.98 -7.06
C THR A 112 -14.40 7.41 -7.54
N HIS A 113 -15.23 6.90 -6.63
CA HIS A 113 -16.57 6.40 -6.99
C HIS A 113 -17.52 7.49 -7.53
N MET A 114 -17.49 8.69 -6.96
CA MET A 114 -18.28 9.83 -7.46
C MET A 114 -17.82 10.27 -8.85
N MET A 115 -16.52 10.36 -9.07
CA MET A 115 -15.94 10.72 -10.38
C MET A 115 -16.34 9.69 -11.45
N LYS A 116 -16.33 8.40 -11.12
CA LYS A 116 -16.82 7.33 -12.02
C LYS A 116 -18.33 7.35 -12.27
N SER A 117 -19.09 8.08 -11.45
CA SER A 117 -20.53 8.25 -11.63
C SER A 117 -20.87 9.36 -12.62
N LEU A 118 -19.89 10.13 -13.09
CA LEU A 118 -20.08 11.15 -14.11
C LEU A 118 -20.59 10.53 -15.44
N PRO A 119 -21.49 11.21 -16.17
CA PRO A 119 -22.01 10.72 -17.45
C PRO A 119 -20.91 10.43 -18.49
N ASP A 120 -21.03 9.30 -19.21
CA ASP A 120 -20.03 8.90 -20.22
C ASP A 120 -20.03 9.84 -21.45
N LYS A 121 -21.22 10.29 -21.87
CA LYS A 121 -21.43 11.17 -23.02
C LYS A 121 -21.51 12.62 -22.57
N MET A 122 -20.38 13.33 -22.64
CA MET A 122 -20.29 14.77 -22.37
C MET A 122 -19.98 15.58 -23.64
N TYR A 123 -19.95 16.93 -23.54
CA TYR A 123 -19.77 17.92 -24.62
C TYR A 123 -18.38 17.90 -25.32
N GLY A 124 -17.86 16.72 -25.66
CA GLY A 124 -16.53 16.51 -26.23
C GLY A 124 -15.43 16.39 -25.16
N ALA A 125 -14.27 15.87 -25.57
CA ALA A 125 -13.17 15.56 -24.66
C ALA A 125 -12.61 16.77 -23.89
N PRO A 126 -12.42 17.97 -24.49
CA PRO A 126 -11.93 19.13 -23.76
C PRO A 126 -12.90 19.65 -22.70
N ALA A 127 -14.20 19.70 -23.01
CA ALA A 127 -15.23 20.11 -22.06
C ALA A 127 -15.33 19.12 -20.89
N ARG A 128 -15.29 17.82 -21.18
CA ARG A 128 -15.26 16.76 -20.16
C ARG A 128 -14.09 16.93 -19.20
N LYS A 129 -12.87 17.13 -19.72
CA LYS A 129 -11.68 17.35 -18.89
C LYS A 129 -11.81 18.56 -17.95
N LEU A 130 -12.40 19.66 -18.43
CA LEU A 130 -12.63 20.85 -17.60
C LEU A 130 -13.66 20.58 -16.49
N ILE A 131 -14.76 19.89 -16.81
CA ILE A 131 -15.79 19.49 -15.84
C ILE A 131 -15.20 18.56 -14.78
N GLU A 132 -14.49 17.50 -15.21
CA GLU A 132 -13.83 16.54 -14.33
C GLU A 132 -12.83 17.23 -13.40
N TYR A 133 -12.08 18.21 -13.91
CA TYR A 133 -11.13 18.97 -13.11
C TYR A 133 -11.81 19.83 -12.03
N CYS A 134 -12.91 20.52 -12.36
CA CYS A 134 -13.69 21.29 -11.39
C CYS A 134 -14.29 20.38 -10.30
N CYS A 135 -14.83 19.23 -10.71
CA CYS A 135 -15.34 18.20 -9.81
C CYS A 135 -14.25 17.70 -8.86
N LEU A 136 -13.05 17.42 -9.39
CA LEU A 136 -11.92 16.94 -8.60
C LEU A 136 -11.50 17.96 -7.53
N ILE A 137 -11.38 19.24 -7.89
CA ILE A 137 -11.01 20.30 -6.93
C ILE A 137 -12.02 20.33 -5.78
N TYR A 138 -13.31 20.34 -6.11
CA TYR A 138 -14.38 20.35 -5.10
C TYR A 138 -14.33 19.12 -4.20
N LEU A 139 -14.26 17.90 -4.77
CA LEU A 139 -14.27 16.66 -4.00
C LEU A 139 -13.02 16.50 -3.12
N LYS A 140 -11.84 16.90 -3.61
CA LYS A 140 -10.60 16.90 -2.81
C LYS A 140 -10.73 17.79 -1.59
N ALA A 141 -11.22 19.02 -1.77
CA ALA A 141 -11.42 19.94 -0.65
C ALA A 141 -12.41 19.37 0.38
N LYS A 142 -13.51 18.74 -0.06
CA LYS A 142 -14.47 18.08 0.85
C LYS A 142 -13.83 16.95 1.66
N ILE A 143 -13.04 16.09 1.01
CA ILE A 143 -12.32 15.01 1.68
C ILE A 143 -11.30 15.57 2.68
N GLU A 144 -10.50 16.56 2.27
CA GLU A 144 -9.45 17.14 3.11
C GLU A 144 -10.02 17.84 4.35
N LEU A 145 -11.08 18.64 4.19
CA LEU A 145 -11.73 19.35 5.29
C LEU A 145 -12.33 18.39 6.31
N ASN A 146 -12.97 17.33 5.84
CA ASN A 146 -13.78 16.49 6.71
C ASN A 146 -13.07 15.24 7.25
N LEU A 147 -12.14 14.65 6.48
CA LEU A 147 -11.39 13.47 6.91
C LEU A 147 -10.01 13.83 7.49
N ARG A 148 -9.47 15.02 7.18
CA ARG A 148 -8.19 15.52 7.75
C ARG A 148 -7.02 14.53 7.62
N GLY A 149 -7.04 13.72 6.56
CA GLY A 149 -6.03 12.69 6.29
C GLY A 149 -6.20 11.36 7.04
N GLU A 150 -7.21 11.20 7.89
CA GLU A 150 -7.50 9.94 8.59
C GLU A 150 -8.16 8.92 7.65
N CYS A 151 -7.56 7.75 7.49
CA CYS A 151 -8.11 6.67 6.66
C CYS A 151 -9.13 5.83 7.46
N GLU A 152 -10.37 5.78 6.97
CA GLU A 152 -11.44 4.98 7.57
C GLU A 152 -12.15 4.17 6.50
N LEU A 153 -12.50 2.92 6.83
CA LEU A 153 -13.38 2.12 6.00
C LEU A 153 -14.83 2.52 6.22
N THR A 154 -15.64 2.38 5.18
CA THR A 154 -17.10 2.53 5.25
C THR A 154 -17.77 1.50 4.38
N HIS A 155 -19.02 1.16 4.70
CA HIS A 155 -19.84 0.28 3.87
C HIS A 155 -20.01 0.90 2.48
N TYR A 156 -19.77 0.10 1.46
CA TYR A 156 -19.91 0.46 0.06
C TYR A 156 -21.22 -0.11 -0.51
N SER A 157 -22.04 0.77 -1.05
CA SER A 157 -23.32 0.43 -1.67
C SER A 157 -23.29 0.78 -3.15
N PRO A 158 -23.13 -0.21 -4.07
CA PRO A 158 -23.14 0.03 -5.50
C PRO A 158 -24.41 0.75 -5.97
N ASP A 159 -25.54 0.48 -5.32
CA ASP A 159 -26.84 1.06 -5.65
C ASP A 159 -26.89 2.57 -5.40
N ASP A 160 -26.21 3.07 -4.38
CA ASP A 160 -26.19 4.50 -4.09
C ASP A 160 -25.42 5.28 -5.15
N PHE A 161 -24.30 4.72 -5.64
CA PHE A 161 -23.56 5.30 -6.76
C PHE A 161 -24.30 5.15 -8.09
N LYS A 162 -25.07 4.07 -8.29
CA LYS A 162 -25.95 3.91 -9.45
C LYS A 162 -27.07 4.96 -9.44
N LYS A 163 -27.67 5.27 -8.29
CA LYS A 163 -28.64 6.36 -8.13
C LYS A 163 -28.01 7.72 -8.39
N LEU A 164 -26.79 7.95 -7.89
CA LEU A 164 -26.02 9.17 -8.15
C LEU A 164 -25.80 9.34 -9.66
N ARG A 165 -25.30 8.31 -10.36
CA ARG A 165 -25.10 8.35 -11.81
C ARG A 165 -26.38 8.72 -12.56
N LYS A 166 -27.50 8.08 -12.26
CA LYS A 166 -28.81 8.43 -12.86
C LYS A 166 -29.20 9.88 -12.60
N THR A 167 -28.92 10.38 -11.40
CA THR A 167 -29.17 11.78 -11.02
C THR A 167 -28.31 12.71 -11.86
N LEU A 168 -27.02 12.42 -12.01
CA LEU A 168 -26.10 13.21 -12.82
C LEU A 168 -26.46 13.19 -14.30
N GLU A 169 -26.84 12.03 -14.85
CA GLU A 169 -27.34 11.91 -16.22
C GLU A 169 -28.59 12.79 -16.44
N LYS A 170 -29.52 12.78 -15.47
CA LYS A 170 -30.70 13.66 -15.48
C LYS A 170 -30.31 15.14 -15.41
N GLU A 171 -29.49 15.54 -14.45
CA GLU A 171 -29.04 16.93 -14.29
C GLU A 171 -28.28 17.46 -15.52
N TYR A 172 -27.47 16.59 -16.13
CA TYR A 172 -26.74 16.87 -17.36
C TYR A 172 -27.67 17.05 -18.56
N SER A 173 -28.72 16.22 -18.67
CA SER A 173 -29.70 16.26 -19.76
C SER A 173 -30.69 17.43 -19.69
N LYS A 174 -30.81 18.10 -18.53
CA LYS A 174 -31.71 19.25 -18.39
C LYS A 174 -31.28 20.38 -19.33
N SER A 175 -32.19 20.83 -20.18
CA SER A 175 -32.01 22.06 -20.92
C SER A 175 -32.10 23.27 -19.98
N GLY A 176 -31.19 24.23 -20.16
CA GLY A 176 -31.19 25.52 -19.48
C GLY A 176 -29.77 26.07 -19.64
N PHE A 177 -29.55 27.22 -20.26
CA PHE A 177 -30.29 28.47 -20.15
C PHE A 177 -29.89 29.44 -21.30
N LYS A 178 -30.56 30.60 -21.34
CA LYS A 178 -30.23 31.75 -22.21
C LYS A 178 -28.75 32.16 -22.08
N LEU A 179 -28.11 32.37 -23.23
CA LEU A 179 -26.78 32.97 -23.36
C LEU A 179 -26.74 34.33 -22.65
N LYS A 180 -25.97 34.46 -21.55
CA LYS A 180 -25.71 35.77 -20.93
C LYS A 180 -24.88 36.67 -21.87
N THR A 181 -24.02 36.06 -22.69
CA THR A 181 -23.09 36.77 -23.58
C THR A 181 -22.92 36.01 -24.88
N GLN A 182 -22.97 36.69 -26.03
CA GLN A 182 -22.78 36.08 -27.35
C GLN A 182 -21.30 35.74 -27.63
N ARG A 183 -20.36 36.35 -26.89
CA ARG A 183 -18.91 36.16 -27.04
C ARG A 183 -18.23 36.10 -25.65
N PRO A 184 -18.14 34.93 -25.03
CA PRO A 184 -17.56 34.79 -23.69
C PRO A 184 -16.05 35.04 -23.72
N LYS A 185 -15.53 35.72 -22.69
CA LYS A 185 -14.09 35.93 -22.48
C LYS A 185 -13.52 34.90 -21.50
N GLN A 186 -12.24 34.54 -21.65
CA GLN A 186 -11.57 33.59 -20.75
C GLN A 186 -11.69 34.00 -19.27
N ASP A 187 -11.39 35.27 -18.95
CA ASP A 187 -11.46 35.77 -17.57
C ASP A 187 -12.87 35.69 -16.96
N GLU A 188 -13.91 35.87 -17.78
CA GLU A 188 -15.31 35.73 -17.34
C GLU A 188 -15.63 34.28 -17.01
N ILE A 189 -15.18 33.33 -17.85
CA ILE A 189 -15.35 31.90 -17.62
C ILE A 189 -14.60 31.48 -16.34
N ILE A 190 -13.36 31.93 -16.16
CA ILE A 190 -12.56 31.65 -14.97
C ILE A 190 -13.27 32.17 -13.72
N LYS A 191 -13.77 33.41 -13.76
CA LYS A 191 -14.48 34.03 -12.64
C LYS A 191 -15.75 33.26 -12.28
N GLU A 192 -16.56 32.89 -13.27
CA GLU A 192 -17.81 32.16 -13.04
C GLU A 192 -17.52 30.76 -12.48
N LEU A 193 -16.58 30.01 -13.06
CA LEU A 193 -16.19 28.68 -12.55
C LEU A 193 -15.63 28.74 -11.13
N LYS A 194 -14.77 29.71 -10.83
CA LYS A 194 -14.28 29.92 -9.46
C LYS A 194 -15.46 30.16 -8.52
N THR A 195 -16.40 31.02 -8.89
CA THR A 195 -17.60 31.31 -8.08
C THR A 195 -18.46 30.06 -7.84
N ILE A 196 -18.67 29.25 -8.88
CA ILE A 196 -19.43 27.99 -8.78
C ILE A 196 -18.72 27.01 -7.83
N VAL A 197 -17.41 26.82 -8.01
CA VAL A 197 -16.62 25.86 -7.23
C VAL A 197 -16.47 26.30 -5.76
N THR A 198 -16.29 27.59 -5.50
CA THR A 198 -16.10 28.13 -4.14
C THR A 198 -17.40 28.44 -3.40
N LYS A 199 -18.57 28.31 -4.05
CA LYS A 199 -19.90 28.35 -3.41
C LYS A 199 -19.98 27.41 -2.20
N HIS A 200 -19.22 26.32 -2.27
CA HIS A 200 -19.06 25.34 -1.21
C HIS A 200 -17.76 25.67 -0.45
N ALA A 201 -17.85 26.00 0.83
CA ALA A 201 -16.75 26.56 1.61
C ALA A 201 -15.45 25.72 1.60
N GLY A 202 -14.29 26.41 1.67
CA GLY A 202 -12.97 25.81 1.90
C GLY A 202 -12.26 25.21 0.68
N VAL A 203 -12.67 25.59 -0.53
CA VAL A 203 -12.08 25.09 -1.79
C VAL A 203 -11.05 26.06 -2.37
N ASP A 204 -9.83 25.59 -2.66
CA ASP A 204 -8.84 26.35 -3.44
C ASP A 204 -9.08 26.18 -4.94
N ALA A 205 -9.56 27.24 -5.58
CA ALA A 205 -9.86 27.28 -7.01
C ALA A 205 -8.78 28.01 -7.84
N SER A 206 -7.60 28.28 -7.28
CA SER A 206 -6.52 29.06 -7.92
C SER A 206 -6.13 28.51 -9.30
N LYS A 207 -6.01 27.18 -9.43
CA LYS A 207 -5.55 26.47 -10.63
C LYS A 207 -6.58 26.30 -11.75
N ILE A 208 -7.84 26.71 -11.56
CA ILE A 208 -8.87 26.62 -12.62
C ILE A 208 -8.47 27.40 -13.87
N GLY A 209 -7.75 28.53 -13.72
CA GLY A 209 -7.33 29.38 -14.83
C GLY A 209 -6.54 28.64 -15.91
N GLU A 210 -5.54 27.84 -15.50
CA GLU A 210 -4.70 27.06 -16.42
C GLU A 210 -5.51 26.07 -17.28
N LYS A 211 -6.57 25.49 -16.71
CA LYS A 211 -7.44 24.55 -17.45
C LYS A 211 -8.41 25.25 -18.39
N VAL A 212 -8.91 26.42 -18.00
CA VAL A 212 -9.76 27.24 -18.88
C VAL A 212 -8.99 27.71 -20.11
N VAL A 213 -7.71 28.09 -19.96
CA VAL A 213 -6.86 28.45 -21.11
C VAL A 213 -6.75 27.30 -22.11
N LYS A 214 -6.38 26.09 -21.65
CA LYS A 214 -6.29 24.90 -22.52
C LYS A 214 -7.63 24.55 -23.18
N PHE A 215 -8.73 24.65 -22.42
CA PHE A 215 -10.07 24.44 -22.97
C PHE A 215 -10.42 25.48 -24.04
N ALA A 216 -10.08 26.74 -23.80
CA ALA A 216 -10.37 27.85 -24.70
C ALA A 216 -9.62 27.73 -26.03
N GLU A 217 -8.34 27.34 -25.98
CA GLU A 217 -7.52 27.06 -27.16
C GLU A 217 -8.09 25.88 -27.98
N ALA A 218 -8.50 24.81 -27.31
CA ALA A 218 -8.97 23.59 -27.96
C ALA A 218 -10.39 23.69 -28.56
N GLN A 219 -11.24 24.62 -28.09
CA GLN A 219 -12.67 24.66 -28.46
C GLN A 219 -13.11 25.96 -29.13
N GLY A 220 -12.25 26.98 -29.21
CA GLY A 220 -12.62 28.25 -29.85
C GLY A 220 -13.78 28.95 -29.14
N ILE A 221 -13.63 29.23 -27.84
CA ILE A 221 -14.73 29.68 -26.95
C ILE A 221 -15.49 30.93 -27.41
N ARG A 222 -14.86 31.79 -28.22
CA ARG A 222 -15.49 33.01 -28.75
C ARG A 222 -16.65 32.70 -29.69
N ASP A 223 -16.53 31.61 -30.43
CA ASP A 223 -17.50 31.21 -31.45
C ASP A 223 -18.46 30.12 -30.95
N ASN A 224 -18.24 29.63 -29.72
CA ASN A 224 -19.01 28.53 -29.14
C ASN A 224 -19.62 28.88 -27.77
N ALA A 225 -20.27 30.04 -27.70
CA ALA A 225 -20.86 30.54 -26.47
C ALA A 225 -21.89 29.58 -25.84
N ALA A 226 -22.62 28.83 -26.66
CA ALA A 226 -23.60 27.84 -26.19
C ALA A 226 -22.93 26.67 -25.47
N MET A 227 -21.83 26.13 -26.02
CA MET A 227 -21.05 25.09 -25.35
C MET A 227 -20.47 25.60 -24.03
N VAL A 228 -19.89 26.81 -24.01
CA VAL A 228 -19.33 27.40 -22.79
C VAL A 228 -20.40 27.50 -21.70
N GLN A 229 -21.58 28.01 -22.04
CA GLN A 229 -22.69 28.12 -21.10
C GLN A 229 -23.16 26.74 -20.61
N ASN A 230 -23.21 25.74 -21.50
CA ASN A 230 -23.55 24.37 -21.14
C ASN A 230 -22.53 23.75 -20.19
N VAL A 231 -21.24 24.03 -20.36
CA VAL A 231 -20.17 23.58 -19.45
C VAL A 231 -20.35 24.22 -18.07
N LEU A 232 -20.53 25.55 -18.00
CA LEU A 232 -20.75 26.25 -16.73
C LEU A 232 -21.97 25.69 -15.97
N ASN A 233 -23.09 25.51 -16.68
CA ASN A 233 -24.31 24.97 -16.11
C ASN A 233 -24.15 23.51 -15.68
N ALA A 234 -23.40 22.70 -16.45
CA ALA A 234 -23.10 21.33 -16.08
C ALA A 234 -22.27 21.26 -14.80
N VAL A 235 -21.22 22.08 -14.67
CA VAL A 235 -20.41 22.14 -13.44
C VAL A 235 -21.29 22.48 -12.24
N ASP A 236 -22.06 23.57 -12.29
CA ASP A 236 -22.91 23.98 -11.15
C ASP A 236 -23.89 22.87 -10.75
N ARG A 237 -24.62 22.28 -11.72
CA ARG A 237 -25.59 21.22 -11.41
C ARG A 237 -24.95 19.95 -10.89
N ILE A 238 -23.82 19.53 -11.44
CA ILE A 238 -23.07 18.35 -10.99
C ILE A 238 -22.58 18.57 -9.56
N LEU A 239 -21.99 19.74 -9.25
CA LEU A 239 -21.52 20.05 -7.90
C LEU A 239 -22.67 20.11 -6.89
N ASN A 240 -23.82 20.70 -7.25
CA ASN A 240 -25.00 20.68 -6.39
C ASN A 240 -25.53 19.24 -6.17
N ALA A 241 -25.51 18.39 -7.21
CA ALA A 241 -25.89 16.98 -7.07
C ALA A 241 -24.91 16.20 -6.17
N PHE A 242 -23.61 16.47 -6.28
CA PHE A 242 -22.59 15.93 -5.39
C PHE A 242 -22.79 16.39 -3.95
N GLU A 243 -23.07 17.66 -3.69
CA GLU A 243 -23.33 18.17 -2.33
C GLU A 243 -24.54 17.49 -1.71
N ASN A 244 -25.63 17.33 -2.48
CA ASN A 244 -26.82 16.62 -2.03
C ASN A 244 -26.50 15.16 -1.69
N PHE A 245 -25.72 14.48 -2.54
CA PHE A 245 -25.29 13.11 -2.29
C PHE A 245 -24.42 13.00 -1.02
N ILE A 246 -23.44 13.90 -0.86
CA ILE A 246 -22.56 13.96 0.32
C ILE A 246 -23.38 14.18 1.60
N THR A 247 -24.38 15.07 1.54
CA THR A 247 -25.25 15.37 2.69
C THR A 247 -26.09 14.15 3.09
N LEU A 248 -26.68 13.46 2.11
CA LEU A 248 -27.49 12.25 2.35
C LEU A 248 -26.64 11.04 2.79
N ASN A 249 -25.37 11.01 2.39
CA ASN A 249 -24.43 9.91 2.64
C ASN A 249 -23.23 10.38 3.47
N ASN A 250 -23.49 11.19 4.50
CA ASN A 250 -22.45 11.86 5.31
C ASN A 250 -21.43 10.89 5.93
N VAL A 251 -21.79 9.61 6.12
CA VAL A 251 -20.91 8.56 6.60
C VAL A 251 -19.64 8.38 5.75
N PHE A 252 -19.71 8.64 4.44
CA PHE A 252 -18.54 8.58 3.55
C PHE A 252 -17.60 9.79 3.72
N TYR A 253 -18.12 10.92 4.20
CA TYR A 253 -17.44 12.21 4.17
C TYR A 253 -17.23 12.80 5.55
N GLN A 254 -17.44 12.05 6.62
CA GLN A 254 -17.13 12.48 7.98
C GLN A 254 -16.46 11.33 8.73
N LEU A 255 -15.53 11.68 9.61
CA LEU A 255 -14.98 10.70 10.55
C LEU A 255 -16.10 10.15 11.43
N PHE A 256 -16.04 8.86 11.75
CA PHE A 256 -17.04 8.26 12.64
C PHE A 256 -17.15 9.02 13.97
N ALA A 257 -16.04 9.58 14.47
CA ALA A 257 -15.99 10.42 15.67
C ALA A 257 -16.86 11.69 15.61
N ASN A 258 -17.19 12.16 14.40
CA ASN A 258 -17.89 13.42 14.18
C ASN A 258 -19.36 13.21 13.73
N LEU A 259 -19.81 11.98 13.55
CA LEU A 259 -21.19 11.71 13.11
C LEU A 259 -22.19 12.03 14.24
N PRO A 260 -23.25 12.83 13.97
CA PRO A 260 -24.24 13.21 14.98
C PRO A 260 -25.22 12.07 15.31
N GLY A 261 -25.47 11.87 16.61
CA GLY A 261 -26.28 10.76 17.13
C GLY A 261 -25.49 9.46 17.07
N THR A 262 -25.63 8.57 18.06
CA THR A 262 -25.04 7.23 18.08
C THR A 262 -25.78 6.35 17.07
N PRO A 263 -25.37 6.23 15.80
CA PRO A 263 -26.06 5.28 14.97
C PRO A 263 -25.48 3.92 15.39
N LYS A 264 -26.29 2.86 15.32
CA LYS A 264 -25.78 1.49 15.30
C LYS A 264 -25.02 1.26 13.99
N VAL A 265 -24.02 2.10 13.68
CA VAL A 265 -23.16 1.89 12.53
C VAL A 265 -22.27 0.73 12.91
N ASN A 266 -22.36 -0.32 12.13
CA ASN A 266 -21.41 -1.41 12.13
C ASN A 266 -20.02 -0.83 11.87
N LEU A 267 -19.23 -0.64 12.94
CA LEU A 267 -17.91 -0.02 12.83
C LEU A 267 -16.95 -1.04 12.23
N PRO A 268 -16.36 -0.75 11.05
CA PRO A 268 -15.43 -1.67 10.43
C PRO A 268 -14.10 -1.67 11.20
N VAL A 269 -13.66 -2.87 11.59
CA VAL A 269 -12.33 -3.15 12.13
C VAL A 269 -11.66 -4.12 11.17
N ARG A 270 -10.45 -3.80 10.71
CA ARG A 270 -9.73 -4.70 9.82
C ARG A 270 -9.19 -5.89 10.62
N LYS A 271 -9.57 -7.08 10.18
CA LYS A 271 -8.91 -8.33 10.56
C LYS A 271 -7.87 -8.64 9.49
N PHE A 272 -6.62 -8.34 9.82
CA PHE A 272 -5.50 -8.67 8.97
C PHE A 272 -5.29 -10.17 8.92
N VAL A 273 -5.15 -10.68 7.71
CA VAL A 273 -4.81 -12.08 7.47
C VAL A 273 -3.47 -12.12 6.79
N ASP A 274 -2.55 -12.84 7.42
CA ASP A 274 -1.29 -13.22 6.83
C ASP A 274 -1.23 -14.74 6.64
N GLY A 275 -0.42 -15.21 5.71
CA GLY A 275 -0.36 -16.61 5.28
C GLY A 275 -0.41 -17.64 6.42
N LYS A 276 -0.86 -18.86 6.11
CA LYS A 276 -1.08 -19.94 7.09
C LYS A 276 -2.04 -19.58 8.24
N GLY A 277 -3.01 -18.68 7.99
CA GLY A 277 -4.11 -18.40 8.91
C GLY A 277 -3.75 -17.52 10.10
N ILE A 278 -2.70 -16.71 10.00
CA ILE A 278 -2.34 -15.77 11.06
C ILE A 278 -3.25 -14.55 10.98
N GLU A 279 -4.07 -14.38 12.01
CA GLU A 279 -5.07 -13.32 12.09
C GLU A 279 -4.74 -12.34 13.21
N PHE A 280 -4.78 -11.05 12.92
CA PHE A 280 -4.52 -9.99 13.89
C PHE A 280 -5.28 -8.72 13.54
N ILE A 281 -5.38 -7.80 14.49
CA ILE A 281 -6.08 -6.52 14.33
C ILE A 281 -5.17 -5.36 14.71
N LEU A 282 -5.51 -4.17 14.22
CA LEU A 282 -4.97 -2.92 14.74
C LEU A 282 -5.74 -2.52 16.00
N VAL A 283 -5.02 -2.41 17.11
CA VAL A 283 -5.63 -2.08 18.41
C VAL A 283 -6.36 -0.75 18.34
N HIS A 284 -5.79 0.26 17.66
CA HIS A 284 -6.40 1.58 17.59
C HIS A 284 -7.74 1.59 16.83
N GLU A 285 -7.91 0.76 15.78
CA GLU A 285 -9.17 0.70 15.02
C GLU A 285 -10.28 0.14 15.88
N PHE A 286 -9.96 -0.92 16.63
CA PHE A 286 -10.85 -1.45 17.64
C PHE A 286 -11.15 -0.41 18.73
N MET A 287 -10.15 0.29 19.24
CA MET A 287 -10.35 1.32 20.28
C MET A 287 -11.25 2.46 19.80
N ARG A 288 -11.13 2.86 18.53
CA ARG A 288 -12.06 3.81 17.91
C ARG A 288 -13.47 3.24 17.91
N GLY A 289 -13.64 1.98 17.48
CA GLY A 289 -14.92 1.27 17.56
C GLY A 289 -15.50 1.24 18.98
N TYR A 290 -14.64 0.98 19.96
CA TYR A 290 -14.99 0.86 21.36
C TYR A 290 -15.44 2.17 21.99
N ARG A 291 -14.71 3.27 21.76
CA ARG A 291 -15.04 4.62 22.26
C ARG A 291 -16.43 5.06 21.83
N HIS A 292 -16.89 4.59 20.68
CA HIS A 292 -18.22 4.88 20.15
C HIS A 292 -19.34 4.08 20.79
N ILE A 293 -19.05 2.90 21.34
CA ILE A 293 -20.07 1.94 21.78
C ILE A 293 -20.13 1.82 23.32
N ALA A 294 -19.01 1.91 24.02
CA ALA A 294 -18.92 1.69 25.46
C ALA A 294 -18.57 2.96 26.26
N ARG A 295 -19.27 3.20 27.38
CA ARG A 295 -19.08 4.37 28.25
C ARG A 295 -17.93 4.25 29.25
N ASP A 296 -17.53 3.02 29.63
CA ASP A 296 -16.41 2.76 30.54
C ASP A 296 -15.25 2.07 29.80
N TRP A 297 -14.06 2.66 29.86
CA TRP A 297 -12.89 2.30 29.07
C TRP A 297 -11.67 1.94 29.92
N ALA A 298 -11.77 2.09 31.25
CA ALA A 298 -10.63 1.91 32.15
C ALA A 298 -10.04 0.48 32.13
N PRO A 299 -10.83 -0.62 32.14
CA PRO A 299 -10.28 -1.98 32.19
C PRO A 299 -9.48 -2.37 30.94
N LEU A 300 -9.96 -1.94 29.77
CA LEU A 300 -9.31 -2.21 28.49
C LEU A 300 -8.07 -1.34 28.30
N LEU A 301 -8.12 -0.07 28.73
CA LEU A 301 -6.96 0.80 28.75
C LEU A 301 -5.84 0.21 29.62
N ASP A 302 -6.14 -0.37 30.77
CA ASP A 302 -5.13 -0.98 31.64
C ASP A 302 -4.55 -2.27 31.04
N LEU A 303 -5.36 -3.10 30.38
CA LEU A 303 -4.88 -4.25 29.60
C LEU A 303 -3.91 -3.79 28.50
N LEU A 304 -4.28 -2.72 27.80
CA LEU A 304 -3.47 -2.14 26.73
C LEU A 304 -2.22 -1.46 27.27
N LYS A 305 -2.29 -0.68 28.36
CA LYS A 305 -1.12 -0.07 29.02
C LYS A 305 -0.12 -1.12 29.49
N LYS A 306 -0.60 -2.25 30.04
CA LYS A 306 0.25 -3.40 30.41
C LYS A 306 0.92 -4.06 29.21
N ARG A 307 0.26 -4.07 28.03
CA ARG A 307 0.84 -4.54 26.77
C ARG A 307 1.59 -3.44 25.98
N GLN A 308 1.43 -2.17 26.32
CA GLN A 308 2.02 -0.98 25.68
C GLN A 308 3.29 -0.49 26.40
N SER A 309 3.47 -0.77 27.69
CA SER A 309 4.74 -0.53 28.41
C SER A 309 5.92 -1.28 27.76
N ILE A 310 5.59 -2.36 27.04
CA ILE A 310 6.43 -3.20 26.19
C ILE A 310 6.79 -2.48 24.86
N ALA A 311 5.90 -1.63 24.32
CA ALA A 311 5.99 -1.10 22.95
C ALA A 311 6.61 0.32 22.81
N GLY A 312 6.71 1.14 23.88
CA GLY A 312 7.25 2.50 23.80
C GLY A 312 6.43 3.44 22.89
N GLU A 313 7.06 4.45 22.26
CA GLU A 313 6.48 5.48 21.35
C GLU A 313 5.64 4.94 20.15
N THR A 314 5.46 3.62 20.03
CA THR A 314 4.67 2.93 18.99
C THR A 314 3.18 2.82 19.32
N GLN A 315 2.65 3.60 20.26
CA GLN A 315 1.24 3.57 20.73
C GLN A 315 0.20 3.53 19.58
N ASN A 316 0.58 4.00 18.40
CA ASN A 316 -0.22 4.16 17.19
C ASN A 316 -0.21 2.96 16.22
N PHE A 317 0.75 2.04 16.33
CA PHE A 317 0.92 0.89 15.41
C PHE A 317 0.73 -0.47 16.12
N GLY A 318 0.23 -0.44 17.35
CA GLY A 318 0.00 -1.65 18.15
C GLY A 318 -0.99 -2.60 17.50
N THR A 319 -0.61 -3.86 17.43
CA THR A 319 -1.39 -4.97 16.91
C THR A 319 -1.68 -5.99 18.00
N MET A 320 -2.69 -6.83 17.78
CA MET A 320 -3.00 -7.95 18.66
C MET A 320 -3.47 -9.13 17.83
N LEU A 321 -3.02 -10.34 18.16
CA LEU A 321 -3.56 -11.56 17.57
C LEU A 321 -5.07 -11.60 17.80
N PHE A 322 -5.82 -11.95 16.77
CA PHE A 322 -7.28 -11.90 16.80
C PHE A 322 -7.86 -12.89 17.83
N HIS A 323 -7.22 -14.05 18.00
CA HIS A 323 -7.55 -15.01 19.06
C HIS A 323 -7.40 -14.37 20.46
N ASP A 324 -6.23 -13.82 20.77
CA ASP A 324 -5.97 -13.19 22.07
C ASP A 324 -6.92 -12.03 22.34
N PHE A 325 -7.22 -11.26 21.30
CA PHE A 325 -8.23 -10.23 21.33
C PHE A 325 -9.60 -10.81 21.70
N ALA A 326 -10.08 -11.83 20.99
CA ALA A 326 -11.39 -12.43 21.23
C ALA A 326 -11.53 -13.01 22.65
N HIS A 327 -10.44 -13.56 23.22
CA HIS A 327 -10.42 -14.09 24.58
C HIS A 327 -10.27 -13.03 25.68
N SER A 328 -9.60 -11.91 25.39
CA SER A 328 -9.37 -10.83 26.37
C SER A 328 -10.54 -9.89 26.54
N LEU A 329 -11.57 -9.97 25.69
CA LEU A 329 -12.77 -9.14 25.81
C LEU A 329 -13.59 -9.51 27.07
N PRO A 330 -13.84 -8.53 27.98
CA PRO A 330 -14.77 -8.70 29.08
C PRO A 330 -16.14 -9.25 28.64
N THR A 331 -16.78 -10.07 29.49
CA THR A 331 -18.04 -10.76 29.16
C THR A 331 -19.15 -9.80 28.70
N HIS A 332 -19.25 -8.60 29.30
CA HIS A 332 -20.23 -7.58 28.92
C HIS A 332 -19.94 -6.92 27.55
N LEU A 333 -18.74 -7.15 26.99
CA LEU A 333 -18.30 -6.69 25.68
C LEU A 333 -18.33 -7.81 24.62
N LYS A 334 -18.71 -9.03 25.00
CA LYS A 334 -18.93 -10.11 24.02
C LYS A 334 -20.09 -9.80 23.08
N THR A 335 -21.11 -9.07 23.55
CA THR A 335 -22.21 -8.52 22.72
C THR A 335 -21.72 -7.42 21.76
N LEU A 336 -20.60 -6.76 22.08
CA LEU A 336 -19.96 -5.76 21.24
C LEU A 336 -19.33 -6.40 19.98
N LYS A 337 -18.93 -7.67 20.07
CA LYS A 337 -18.51 -8.49 18.92
C LYS A 337 -19.59 -8.57 17.83
N GLU A 338 -20.87 -8.47 18.21
CA GLU A 338 -22.00 -8.48 17.29
C GLU A 338 -22.24 -7.11 16.63
N SER A 339 -21.70 -6.03 17.21
CA SER A 339 -21.75 -4.66 16.65
C SER A 339 -20.53 -4.29 15.80
N LEU A 340 -19.47 -5.10 15.84
CA LEU A 340 -18.25 -4.88 15.06
C LEU A 340 -18.33 -5.63 13.75
N VAL A 341 -18.01 -4.94 12.66
CA VAL A 341 -17.83 -5.60 11.37
C VAL A 341 -16.35 -5.86 11.15
N LEU A 342 -16.00 -7.15 11.04
CA LEU A 342 -14.64 -7.58 10.77
C LEU A 342 -14.40 -7.61 9.26
N VAL A 343 -13.72 -6.59 8.76
CA VAL A 343 -13.33 -6.51 7.35
C VAL A 343 -12.07 -7.33 7.16
N ILE A 344 -12.15 -8.41 6.37
CA ILE A 344 -10.99 -9.26 6.09
C ILE A 344 -10.03 -8.48 5.21
N THR A 345 -8.79 -8.31 5.67
CA THR A 345 -7.77 -7.54 4.96
C THR A 345 -6.50 -8.39 4.83
N PRO A 346 -6.26 -9.01 3.67
CA PRO A 346 -4.97 -9.66 3.41
C PRO A 346 -3.84 -8.64 3.58
N ILE A 347 -2.70 -9.06 4.12
CA ILE A 347 -1.51 -8.21 4.13
C ILE A 347 -0.99 -8.08 2.69
N PRO A 348 -1.06 -6.87 2.10
CA PRO A 348 -0.77 -6.71 0.69
C PRO A 348 0.74 -6.76 0.45
N ARG A 349 1.12 -7.52 -0.57
CA ARG A 349 2.48 -7.63 -1.08
C ARG A 349 2.41 -7.72 -2.60
N THR A 350 3.49 -7.37 -3.27
CA THR A 350 3.62 -7.69 -4.69
C THR A 350 3.89 -9.19 -4.89
N ASP A 351 3.91 -9.67 -6.14
CA ASP A 351 4.20 -11.07 -6.45
C ASP A 351 5.62 -11.44 -5.97
N ASP A 352 6.55 -10.49 -6.11
CA ASP A 352 7.90 -10.54 -5.54
C ASP A 352 7.98 -10.35 -4.02
N HIS A 353 6.85 -10.38 -3.32
CA HIS A 353 6.73 -10.24 -1.88
C HIS A 353 7.23 -8.91 -1.31
N ARG A 354 7.27 -7.84 -2.11
CA ARG A 354 7.58 -6.51 -1.55
C ARG A 354 6.42 -5.98 -0.74
N PRO A 355 6.69 -5.36 0.42
CA PRO A 355 5.63 -4.87 1.28
C PRO A 355 4.89 -3.69 0.64
N ILE A 356 3.56 -3.80 0.54
CA ILE A 356 2.71 -2.68 0.12
C ILE A 356 2.27 -1.91 1.36
N PRO A 357 2.40 -0.57 1.38
CA PRO A 357 2.00 0.24 2.52
C PRO A 357 0.51 0.12 2.85
N VAL A 358 0.21 -0.07 4.13
CA VAL A 358 -1.16 -0.15 4.66
C VAL A 358 -1.45 1.11 5.47
N PRO A 359 -2.61 1.78 5.30
CA PRO A 359 -3.02 2.86 6.19
C PRO A 359 -3.11 2.34 7.62
N VAL A 360 -2.51 3.03 8.59
CA VAL A 360 -2.57 2.63 10.01
C VAL A 360 -3.39 3.65 10.79
N ILE A 361 -2.79 4.75 11.24
CA ILE A 361 -3.47 5.78 12.04
C ILE A 361 -2.93 7.17 11.72
N GLY A 362 -3.79 8.19 11.75
CA GLY A 362 -3.43 9.46 11.13
C GLY A 362 -3.20 9.24 9.64
N ASN A 363 -2.75 10.26 8.94
CA ASN A 363 -2.30 10.14 7.56
C ASN A 363 -0.98 9.32 7.41
N LYS A 364 -0.80 8.27 8.23
CA LYS A 364 0.39 7.44 8.30
C LYS A 364 0.13 6.06 7.72
N TYR A 365 1.21 5.52 7.17
CA TYR A 365 1.23 4.22 6.54
C TYR A 365 2.29 3.38 7.23
N GLY A 366 1.96 2.11 7.41
CA GLY A 366 2.88 1.12 7.95
C GLY A 366 3.00 -0.09 7.05
N ILE A 367 4.08 -0.81 7.25
CA ILE A 367 4.30 -2.15 6.72
C ILE A 367 4.66 -3.06 7.89
N LEU A 368 4.56 -4.38 7.71
CA LEU A 368 4.99 -5.29 8.79
C LEU A 368 6.48 -5.13 9.02
N ALA A 369 6.88 -5.08 10.29
CA ALA A 369 8.28 -4.93 10.69
C ALA A 369 9.16 -6.04 10.09
N THR A 370 8.64 -7.26 10.04
CA THR A 370 9.30 -8.41 9.40
C THR A 370 9.52 -8.20 7.91
N ASP A 371 8.53 -7.64 7.22
CA ASP A 371 8.61 -7.43 5.77
C ASP A 371 9.57 -6.27 5.47
N ALA A 372 9.57 -5.22 6.29
CA ALA A 372 10.53 -4.11 6.22
C ALA A 372 11.98 -4.58 6.42
N PHE A 373 12.21 -5.45 7.40
CA PHE A 373 13.54 -5.97 7.68
C PHE A 373 14.03 -6.92 6.59
N VAL A 374 13.16 -7.81 6.10
CA VAL A 374 13.51 -8.73 5.01
C VAL A 374 13.74 -7.98 3.70
N ASP A 375 12.92 -6.99 3.36
CA ASP A 375 13.17 -6.12 2.20
C ASP A 375 14.56 -5.45 2.29
N PHE A 376 14.97 -5.01 3.48
CA PHE A 376 16.31 -4.48 3.68
C PHE A 376 17.41 -5.55 3.56
N LEU A 377 17.22 -6.75 4.11
CA LEU A 377 18.17 -7.85 3.95
C LEU A 377 18.33 -8.26 2.48
N ARG A 378 17.25 -8.27 1.69
CA ARG A 378 17.33 -8.51 0.23
C ARG A 378 18.18 -7.45 -0.46
N TYR A 379 18.03 -6.19 -0.10
CA TYR A 379 18.90 -5.11 -0.59
C TYR A 379 20.38 -5.36 -0.23
N LEU A 380 20.68 -5.76 1.01
CA LEU A 380 22.05 -6.07 1.41
C LEU A 380 22.65 -7.26 0.64
N ILE A 381 21.83 -8.26 0.36
CA ILE A 381 22.23 -9.46 -0.37
C ILE A 381 22.45 -9.16 -1.86
N SER A 382 21.41 -8.71 -2.55
CA SER A 382 21.37 -8.66 -4.03
C SER A 382 21.94 -7.37 -4.60
N VAL A 383 21.83 -6.26 -3.88
CA VAL A 383 22.27 -4.95 -4.36
C VAL A 383 23.67 -4.65 -3.86
N MET A 384 23.88 -4.74 -2.55
CA MET A 384 25.20 -4.45 -1.95
C MET A 384 26.18 -5.61 -2.05
N GLY A 385 25.71 -6.87 -2.15
CA GLY A 385 26.57 -8.04 -2.12
C GLY A 385 27.39 -8.14 -0.83
N ILE A 386 26.86 -7.65 0.31
CA ILE A 386 27.64 -7.45 1.53
C ILE A 386 28.31 -8.75 2.00
N PHE A 387 27.66 -9.89 1.84
CA PHE A 387 28.20 -11.17 2.31
C PHE A 387 29.39 -11.69 1.48
N GLN A 388 29.73 -11.07 0.35
CA GLN A 388 30.98 -11.39 -0.36
C GLN A 388 32.22 -10.84 0.35
N VAL A 389 32.04 -9.84 1.22
CA VAL A 389 33.13 -9.14 1.93
C VAL A 389 33.12 -9.39 3.45
N ILE A 390 32.16 -10.17 3.92
CA ILE A 390 32.02 -10.55 5.33
C ILE A 390 32.71 -11.90 5.58
N ASP A 391 33.31 -12.04 6.74
CA ASP A 391 33.95 -13.26 7.25
C ASP A 391 33.69 -13.44 8.76
N ASP A 392 34.26 -14.50 9.34
CA ASP A 392 34.11 -14.85 10.76
C ASP A 392 34.56 -13.70 11.71
N ASN A 393 35.43 -12.78 11.27
CA ASN A 393 35.97 -11.71 12.12
C ASN A 393 35.06 -10.48 12.15
N ASN A 394 34.32 -10.21 11.08
CA ASN A 394 33.54 -8.97 10.92
C ASN A 394 32.04 -9.20 10.78
N TYR A 395 31.58 -10.46 10.75
CA TYR A 395 30.16 -10.81 10.73
C TYR A 395 29.38 -10.15 11.86
N LYS A 396 29.94 -10.16 13.08
CA LYS A 396 29.31 -9.54 14.25
C LYS A 396 29.11 -8.03 14.06
N ASP A 397 30.08 -7.33 13.47
CA ASP A 397 29.99 -5.89 13.24
C ASP A 397 28.80 -5.54 12.32
N LEU A 398 28.54 -6.35 11.30
CA LEU A 398 27.37 -6.15 10.43
C LEU A 398 26.08 -6.26 11.24
N PHE A 399 25.92 -7.29 12.05
CA PHE A 399 24.71 -7.51 12.85
C PHE A 399 24.54 -6.46 13.95
N ASP A 400 25.63 -5.98 14.56
CA ASP A 400 25.59 -4.86 15.51
C ASP A 400 25.11 -3.56 14.82
N ILE A 401 25.52 -3.33 13.57
CA ILE A 401 24.99 -2.23 12.75
C ILE A 401 23.49 -2.43 12.47
N LEU A 402 23.06 -3.64 12.11
CA LEU A 402 21.66 -3.95 11.85
C LEU A 402 20.81 -3.69 13.10
N TYR A 403 21.16 -4.26 14.25
CA TYR A 403 20.36 -4.12 15.48
C TYR A 403 20.38 -2.71 16.06
N SER A 404 21.49 -1.99 15.94
CA SER A 404 21.53 -0.59 16.36
C SER A 404 20.71 0.34 15.46
N SER A 405 20.56 0.01 14.17
CA SER A 405 19.81 0.84 13.20
C SER A 405 18.33 0.47 13.14
N PHE A 406 18.04 -0.83 13.31
CA PHE A 406 16.72 -1.41 13.40
C PHE A 406 16.42 -1.80 14.85
N ASN A 407 16.44 -0.81 15.76
CA ASN A 407 16.28 -1.00 17.21
C ASN A 407 14.91 -1.57 17.66
N TRP A 408 14.02 -1.82 16.70
CA TRP A 408 12.76 -2.52 16.86
C TRP A 408 12.86 -4.03 16.57
N VAL A 409 14.02 -4.49 16.10
CA VAL A 409 14.44 -5.88 16.04
C VAL A 409 15.22 -6.18 17.33
N LYS A 410 14.96 -7.33 17.97
CA LYS A 410 15.59 -7.73 19.25
C LYS A 410 15.33 -6.82 20.46
N LYS A 411 14.23 -6.05 20.49
CA LYS A 411 13.88 -5.29 21.70
C LYS A 411 13.40 -6.24 22.80
N GLU A 412 13.88 -6.06 24.02
CA GLU A 412 13.31 -6.74 25.19
C GLU A 412 11.85 -6.31 25.35
N ASN A 413 10.96 -7.27 25.61
CA ASN A 413 9.52 -7.07 25.61
C ASN A 413 9.02 -6.56 24.25
N LEU A 414 9.10 -7.38 23.19
CA LEU A 414 8.31 -7.11 21.98
C LEU A 414 6.89 -7.65 22.15
N PRO A 415 5.89 -7.03 21.49
CA PRO A 415 4.55 -7.60 21.42
C PRO A 415 4.63 -9.04 20.87
N LEU A 416 3.95 -9.98 21.53
CA LEU A 416 3.75 -11.33 21.02
C LEU A 416 2.79 -11.26 19.81
N GLY A 417 3.34 -11.09 18.61
CA GLY A 417 2.58 -11.07 17.35
C GLY A 417 3.12 -10.10 16.30
N PRO A 418 2.57 -10.15 15.06
CA PRO A 418 3.01 -9.30 13.95
C PRO A 418 2.83 -7.83 14.27
N MET A 419 3.85 -6.99 14.14
CA MET A 419 3.74 -5.54 14.35
C MET A 419 3.89 -4.73 13.05
N PHE A 420 3.18 -3.61 12.98
CA PHE A 420 3.43 -2.60 11.94
C PHE A 420 4.50 -1.61 12.38
N ILE A 421 5.24 -1.08 11.41
CA ILE A 421 6.16 0.02 11.57
C ILE A 421 5.87 1.13 10.56
N GLU A 422 5.93 2.38 11.01
CA GLU A 422 5.75 3.55 10.14
C GLU A 422 6.83 3.60 9.05
N LEU A 423 6.41 3.85 7.80
CA LEU A 423 7.34 3.94 6.66
C LEU A 423 8.49 4.93 6.88
N ASN A 424 8.24 6.10 7.48
CA ASN A 424 9.29 7.07 7.76
C ASN A 424 10.37 6.49 8.69
N ARG A 425 9.97 5.70 9.69
CA ARG A 425 10.91 5.02 10.59
C ARG A 425 11.70 3.95 9.86
N VAL A 426 11.08 3.20 8.95
CA VAL A 426 11.78 2.24 8.07
C VAL A 426 12.85 2.95 7.25
N ASN A 427 12.50 4.07 6.60
CA ASN A 427 13.43 4.85 5.79
C ASN A 427 14.59 5.41 6.62
N ILE A 428 14.31 5.92 7.83
CA ILE A 428 15.36 6.39 8.75
C ILE A 428 16.29 5.23 9.14
N SER A 429 15.74 4.11 9.61
CA SER A 429 16.54 2.92 9.99
C SER A 429 17.40 2.42 8.83
N ARG A 430 16.83 2.35 7.62
CA ARG A 430 17.53 1.98 6.38
C ARG A 430 18.68 2.93 6.07
N ASN A 431 18.45 4.23 6.07
CA ASN A 431 19.48 5.23 5.75
C ASN A 431 20.62 5.20 6.77
N VAL A 432 20.30 5.07 8.07
CA VAL A 432 21.30 4.93 9.13
C VAL A 432 22.13 3.65 8.94
N ALA A 433 21.48 2.52 8.66
CA ALA A 433 22.17 1.26 8.41
C ALA A 433 23.10 1.35 7.20
N ILE A 434 22.61 1.86 6.07
CA ILE A 434 23.39 2.02 4.84
C ILE A 434 24.61 2.92 5.08
N ALA A 435 24.43 4.04 5.78
CA ALA A 435 25.54 4.96 6.09
C ALA A 435 26.62 4.27 6.95
N LYS A 436 26.22 3.53 8.00
CA LYS A 436 27.14 2.78 8.86
C LYS A 436 27.86 1.66 8.10
N ILE A 437 27.14 0.91 7.25
CA ILE A 437 27.72 -0.15 6.43
C ILE A 437 28.72 0.43 5.44
N LYS A 438 28.38 1.53 4.75
CA LYS A 438 29.30 2.20 3.81
C LYS A 438 30.54 2.74 4.52
N ASN A 439 30.41 3.25 5.75
CA ASN A 439 31.56 3.68 6.54
C ASN A 439 32.48 2.49 6.89
N LYS A 440 31.90 1.40 7.40
CA LYS A 440 32.67 0.24 7.89
C LYS A 440 33.25 -0.64 6.77
N PHE A 441 32.50 -0.85 5.68
CA PHE A 441 32.80 -1.83 4.64
C PHE A 441 32.97 -1.22 3.25
N GLY A 442 32.87 0.10 3.10
CA GLY A 442 32.79 0.77 1.79
C GLY A 442 33.93 0.50 0.84
N GLU A 443 35.17 0.36 1.35
CA GLU A 443 36.32 0.01 0.52
C GLU A 443 36.21 -1.43 -0.02
N ALA A 444 35.88 -2.39 0.85
CA ALA A 444 35.72 -3.79 0.45
C ALA A 444 34.56 -3.97 -0.53
N LEU A 445 33.46 -3.24 -0.34
CA LEU A 445 32.28 -3.27 -1.21
C LEU A 445 32.56 -2.88 -2.67
N ARG A 446 33.66 -2.17 -2.96
CA ARG A 446 34.07 -1.86 -4.34
C ARG A 446 34.51 -3.09 -5.14
N ASN A 447 34.83 -4.18 -4.46
CA ASN A 447 35.33 -5.42 -5.06
C ASN A 447 34.27 -6.53 -5.14
N VAL A 448 33.00 -6.19 -4.83
CA VAL A 448 31.87 -7.11 -4.95
C VAL A 448 31.68 -7.50 -6.41
N ARG A 449 31.47 -8.79 -6.65
CA ARG A 449 31.24 -9.35 -7.97
C ARG A 449 29.75 -9.43 -8.25
N GLU A 450 29.39 -9.16 -9.50
CA GLU A 450 28.04 -9.37 -10.00
C GLU A 450 27.78 -10.85 -10.30
N LEU A 451 26.51 -11.24 -10.27
CA LEU A 451 26.09 -12.58 -10.69
C LEU A 451 26.39 -12.77 -12.18
N LYS A 452 26.91 -13.94 -12.55
CA LYS A 452 27.06 -14.27 -13.98
C LYS A 452 25.68 -14.31 -14.66
N PRO A 453 25.51 -13.69 -15.86
CA PRO A 453 24.27 -13.75 -16.62
C PRO A 453 23.81 -15.19 -16.90
N VAL A 454 22.49 -15.38 -16.95
CA VAL A 454 21.88 -16.68 -17.28
C VAL A 454 21.79 -16.84 -18.81
N GLY A 455 22.22 -17.98 -19.32
CA GLY A 455 22.12 -18.31 -20.75
C GLY A 455 20.70 -18.63 -21.19
N ASN A 456 20.49 -18.84 -22.49
CA ASN A 456 19.15 -19.12 -23.05
C ASN A 456 18.52 -20.43 -22.56
N ASN A 457 19.32 -21.36 -22.00
CA ASN A 457 18.85 -22.66 -21.48
C ASN A 457 18.60 -22.63 -19.96
N GLY A 458 18.51 -21.44 -19.36
CA GLY A 458 18.40 -21.28 -17.93
C GLY A 458 19.67 -21.69 -17.17
N PHE A 459 19.49 -22.14 -15.93
CA PHE A 459 20.58 -22.62 -15.06
C PHE A 459 20.16 -23.88 -14.28
N THR A 460 21.15 -24.61 -13.81
CA THR A 460 21.03 -25.83 -13.02
C THR A 460 21.42 -25.61 -11.56
N LEU A 461 21.21 -26.62 -10.71
CA LEU A 461 21.70 -26.60 -9.34
C LEU A 461 23.23 -26.45 -9.28
N ASP A 462 23.96 -27.12 -10.17
CA ASP A 462 25.43 -27.06 -10.21
C ASP A 462 25.92 -25.65 -10.55
N ASP A 463 25.22 -24.95 -11.46
CA ASP A 463 25.51 -23.55 -11.79
C ASP A 463 25.33 -22.63 -10.56
N LEU A 464 24.30 -22.86 -9.74
CA LEU A 464 24.10 -22.10 -8.50
C LEU A 464 25.22 -22.37 -7.48
N VAL A 465 25.66 -23.62 -7.36
CA VAL A 465 26.75 -24.00 -6.45
C VAL A 465 28.09 -23.42 -6.91
N GLU A 466 28.37 -23.43 -8.21
CA GLU A 466 29.55 -22.75 -8.77
C GLU A 466 29.49 -21.24 -8.50
N GLU A 467 28.33 -20.62 -8.69
CA GLU A 467 28.14 -19.19 -8.42
C GLU A 467 28.42 -18.85 -6.95
N ILE A 468 27.90 -19.64 -6.00
CA ILE A 468 28.19 -19.47 -4.56
C ILE A 468 29.69 -19.44 -4.28
N ARG A 469 30.46 -20.36 -4.88
CA ARG A 469 31.92 -20.44 -4.71
C ARG A 469 32.62 -19.26 -5.39
N ASN A 470 32.17 -18.87 -6.58
CA ASN A 470 32.71 -17.73 -7.32
C ASN A 470 32.55 -16.41 -6.55
N LEU A 471 31.40 -16.24 -5.88
CA LEU A 471 31.09 -15.10 -5.02
C LEU A 471 31.66 -15.24 -3.60
N LYS A 472 32.27 -16.39 -3.27
CA LYS A 472 32.87 -16.70 -1.97
C LYS A 472 31.88 -16.63 -0.80
N LEU A 473 30.61 -16.93 -1.05
CA LEU A 473 29.56 -16.91 -0.03
C LEU A 473 29.68 -18.05 0.98
N ASP A 474 30.45 -19.09 0.64
CA ASP A 474 30.82 -20.19 1.52
C ASP A 474 31.78 -19.79 2.65
N ARG A 475 32.36 -18.58 2.59
CA ARG A 475 33.21 -18.04 3.66
C ARG A 475 32.41 -17.65 4.91
N PRO A 476 31.46 -16.69 4.84
CA PRO A 476 30.63 -16.37 6.01
C PRO A 476 29.58 -17.45 6.29
N PHE A 477 29.21 -18.26 5.28
CA PHE A 477 28.15 -19.25 5.39
C PHE A 477 28.64 -20.64 4.98
N LYS A 478 29.39 -21.30 5.86
CA LYS A 478 30.04 -22.60 5.59
C LYS A 478 29.07 -23.70 5.12
N GLN A 479 27.81 -23.58 5.49
CA GLN A 479 26.75 -24.54 5.21
C GLN A 479 25.80 -24.13 4.07
N ILE A 480 26.05 -23.01 3.40
CA ILE A 480 25.15 -22.45 2.37
C ILE A 480 24.80 -23.44 1.26
N ILE A 481 25.77 -24.25 0.81
CA ILE A 481 25.60 -25.23 -0.26
C ILE A 481 24.57 -26.30 0.10
N ARG A 482 24.40 -26.64 1.40
CA ARG A 482 23.45 -27.67 1.84
C ARG A 482 22.00 -27.31 1.46
N TYR A 483 21.72 -26.01 1.31
CA TYR A 483 20.39 -25.52 0.98
C TYR A 483 20.07 -25.64 -0.50
N GLY A 484 21.03 -26.02 -1.35
CA GLY A 484 20.88 -25.89 -2.79
C GLY A 484 19.75 -26.70 -3.38
N ARG A 485 19.60 -27.96 -2.96
CA ARG A 485 18.51 -28.81 -3.43
C ARG A 485 17.14 -28.22 -3.08
N ILE A 486 16.98 -27.80 -1.83
CA ILE A 486 15.73 -27.24 -1.31
C ILE A 486 15.37 -25.94 -2.04
N VAL A 487 16.35 -25.06 -2.26
CA VAL A 487 16.15 -23.80 -2.98
C VAL A 487 15.81 -24.05 -4.45
N TYR A 488 16.56 -24.91 -5.12
CA TYR A 488 16.40 -25.18 -6.55
C TYR A 488 15.08 -25.89 -6.86
N ASP A 489 14.76 -26.98 -6.17
CA ASP A 489 13.53 -27.73 -6.39
C ASP A 489 12.30 -26.81 -6.23
N ARG A 490 12.33 -25.92 -5.25
CA ARG A 490 11.25 -24.96 -5.02
C ARG A 490 11.13 -23.89 -6.10
N LEU A 491 12.25 -23.40 -6.65
CA LEU A 491 12.21 -22.47 -7.78
C LEU A 491 11.57 -23.13 -9.00
N VAL A 492 11.91 -24.40 -9.25
CA VAL A 492 11.32 -25.18 -10.34
C VAL A 492 9.82 -25.42 -10.12
N GLU A 493 9.41 -25.71 -8.88
CA GLU A 493 7.99 -25.90 -8.52
C GLU A 493 7.14 -24.63 -8.64
N GLU A 494 7.71 -23.47 -8.25
CA GLU A 494 7.02 -22.19 -8.28
C GLU A 494 6.92 -21.60 -9.70
N LYS A 495 7.77 -22.06 -10.63
CA LYS A 495 7.86 -21.48 -11.96
C LYS A 495 6.86 -22.09 -12.94
N THR A 496 6.19 -21.20 -13.68
CA THR A 496 5.22 -21.57 -14.73
C THR A 496 5.85 -21.69 -16.12
N GLN A 497 7.03 -21.11 -16.33
CA GLN A 497 7.77 -21.15 -17.60
C GLN A 497 8.81 -22.27 -17.63
N LYS A 498 9.23 -22.65 -18.85
CA LYS A 498 10.10 -23.80 -19.09
C LYS A 498 11.53 -23.65 -18.53
N ASP A 499 12.13 -22.48 -18.64
CA ASP A 499 13.56 -22.25 -18.33
C ASP A 499 13.71 -21.16 -17.24
N LEU A 500 14.64 -21.35 -16.29
CA LEU A 500 14.91 -20.39 -15.21
C LEU A 500 15.59 -19.10 -15.74
N THR A 501 15.21 -17.93 -15.24
CA THR A 501 15.67 -16.61 -15.71
C THR A 501 16.74 -16.02 -14.79
N MET A 502 17.31 -14.88 -15.17
CA MET A 502 18.21 -14.12 -14.29
C MET A 502 17.53 -13.69 -12.98
N HIS A 503 16.24 -13.35 -13.05
CA HIS A 503 15.43 -13.04 -11.87
C HIS A 503 15.37 -14.22 -10.88
N ASP A 504 15.11 -15.43 -11.38
CA ASP A 504 15.13 -16.64 -10.53
C ASP A 504 16.50 -16.88 -9.89
N LYS A 505 17.59 -16.53 -10.59
CA LYS A 505 18.95 -16.66 -10.05
C LYS A 505 19.18 -15.69 -8.89
N TYR A 506 18.70 -14.44 -8.98
CA TYR A 506 18.70 -13.51 -7.84
C TYR A 506 17.87 -14.07 -6.68
N THR A 507 16.64 -14.52 -6.94
CA THR A 507 15.77 -15.13 -5.94
C THR A 507 16.41 -16.36 -5.27
N ALA A 508 17.12 -17.20 -6.03
CA ALA A 508 17.89 -18.32 -5.50
C ALA A 508 18.97 -17.86 -4.51
N MET A 509 19.82 -16.92 -4.95
CA MET A 509 20.93 -16.39 -4.15
C MET A 509 20.47 -15.71 -2.87
N GLU A 510 19.33 -15.02 -2.92
CA GLU A 510 18.67 -14.47 -1.75
C GLU A 510 18.23 -15.55 -0.77
N ARG A 511 17.53 -16.58 -1.26
CA ARG A 511 17.05 -17.68 -0.41
C ARG A 511 18.20 -18.41 0.27
N PHE A 512 19.27 -18.73 -0.46
CA PHE A 512 20.49 -19.33 0.10
C PHE A 512 21.07 -18.52 1.27
N GLN A 513 21.26 -17.22 1.07
CA GLN A 513 21.85 -16.36 2.07
C GLN A 513 20.89 -16.12 3.24
N MET A 514 19.59 -15.96 2.99
CA MET A 514 18.55 -15.84 4.02
C MET A 514 18.49 -17.07 4.93
N TYR A 515 18.54 -18.28 4.37
CA TYR A 515 18.65 -19.51 5.15
C TYR A 515 19.86 -19.47 6.08
N SER A 516 21.01 -19.07 5.54
CA SER A 516 22.27 -19.09 6.27
C SER A 516 22.30 -18.04 7.40
N ILE A 517 21.81 -16.82 7.12
CA ILE A 517 21.65 -15.74 8.11
C ILE A 517 20.81 -16.20 9.30
N VAL A 518 19.65 -16.80 9.02
CA VAL A 518 18.70 -17.19 10.07
C VAL A 518 19.15 -18.43 10.84
N GLU A 519 19.93 -19.32 10.22
CA GLU A 519 20.56 -20.42 10.95
C GLU A 519 21.62 -19.92 11.93
N GLN A 520 22.40 -18.94 11.51
CA GLN A 520 23.54 -18.43 12.27
C GLN A 520 23.09 -17.48 13.40
N ASP A 521 22.02 -16.70 13.21
CA ASP A 521 21.46 -15.81 14.24
C ASP A 521 20.14 -16.35 14.81
N LYS A 522 20.26 -17.13 15.89
CA LYS A 522 19.12 -17.75 16.61
C LYS A 522 18.13 -16.74 17.17
N ASP A 523 18.60 -15.55 17.55
CA ASP A 523 17.73 -14.50 18.09
C ASP A 523 16.92 -13.84 16.98
N LEU A 524 17.50 -13.69 15.78
CA LEU A 524 16.75 -13.25 14.61
C LEU A 524 15.66 -14.26 14.24
N TYR A 525 15.97 -15.56 14.25
CA TYR A 525 14.96 -16.60 14.06
C TYR A 525 13.86 -16.54 15.13
N ARG A 526 14.22 -16.36 16.41
CA ARG A 526 13.27 -16.18 17.50
C ARG A 526 12.36 -14.99 17.25
N TRP A 527 12.91 -13.85 16.85
CA TRP A 527 12.14 -12.66 16.52
C TRP A 527 11.14 -12.91 15.38
N PHE A 528 11.55 -13.58 14.30
CA PHE A 528 10.62 -13.97 13.24
C PHE A 528 9.48 -14.88 13.75
N ARG A 529 9.76 -15.80 14.68
CA ARG A 529 8.73 -16.63 15.33
C ARG A 529 7.77 -15.81 16.19
N GLU A 530 8.29 -14.93 17.02
CA GLU A 530 7.50 -14.03 17.89
C GLU A 530 6.59 -13.11 17.07
N GLN A 531 7.08 -12.64 15.92
CA GLN A 531 6.32 -11.85 14.94
C GLN A 531 5.40 -12.70 14.04
N ARG A 532 5.34 -14.02 14.28
CA ARG A 532 4.58 -15.00 13.47
C ARG A 532 4.95 -15.02 11.98
N ALA A 533 6.11 -14.54 11.57
CA ALA A 533 6.54 -14.48 10.18
C ALA A 533 7.35 -15.70 9.71
N TYR A 534 7.54 -16.71 10.58
CA TYR A 534 8.29 -17.93 10.27
C TYR A 534 7.80 -18.70 9.03
N HIS A 535 6.57 -18.44 8.58
CA HIS A 535 5.96 -19.08 7.42
C HIS A 535 6.27 -18.41 6.06
N ARG A 536 6.68 -17.14 6.06
CA ARG A 536 6.70 -16.28 4.85
C ARG A 536 7.96 -16.39 4.01
N TYR A 537 9.00 -16.92 4.62
CA TYR A 537 10.33 -16.97 4.06
C TYR A 537 10.80 -18.41 4.11
N PRO A 538 11.99 -18.73 3.59
CA PRO A 538 12.47 -20.09 3.58
C PRO A 538 12.56 -20.73 4.99
N PHE A 539 12.42 -19.92 6.05
CA PHE A 539 12.49 -20.26 7.47
C PHE A 539 11.58 -21.42 7.92
N TYR A 540 10.40 -21.62 7.31
CA TYR A 540 9.50 -22.70 7.76
C TYR A 540 10.06 -24.10 7.50
N GLN A 541 11.01 -24.22 6.58
CA GLN A 541 11.66 -25.49 6.23
C GLN A 541 12.88 -25.77 7.13
N MET A 542 13.30 -24.81 7.95
CA MET A 542 14.38 -24.98 8.89
C MET A 542 13.87 -25.73 10.12
N LYS A 543 14.20 -27.02 10.21
CA LYS A 543 14.10 -27.76 11.48
C LYS A 543 15.33 -27.39 12.32
N ILE A 544 15.23 -26.36 13.16
CA ILE A 544 16.28 -26.02 14.13
C ILE A 544 16.05 -26.90 15.38
N PRO A 545 16.83 -27.99 15.60
CA PRO A 545 16.51 -29.01 16.60
C PRO A 545 16.50 -28.45 18.03
N GLU A 546 17.35 -27.45 18.30
CA GLU A 546 17.53 -26.82 19.61
C GLU A 546 16.35 -25.92 20.02
N LEU A 547 15.44 -25.58 19.10
CA LEU A 547 14.26 -24.76 19.36
C LEU A 547 12.95 -25.56 19.28
N ALA A 548 13.02 -26.87 19.05
CA ALA A 548 11.87 -27.78 19.05
C ALA A 548 11.21 -27.91 20.43
N GLY A 549 11.90 -27.54 21.51
CA GLY A 549 11.37 -27.49 22.88
C GLY A 549 10.56 -26.24 23.24
N ILE A 550 10.57 -25.19 22.39
CA ILE A 550 9.79 -23.98 22.60
C ILE A 550 8.53 -24.09 21.73
N GLY A 551 7.53 -24.80 22.26
CA GLY A 551 6.14 -24.91 21.82
C GLY A 551 5.91 -24.77 20.31
N SER A 552 5.53 -25.88 19.66
CA SER A 552 4.74 -25.77 18.42
C SER A 552 3.47 -24.95 18.71
N PRO A 553 2.99 -24.14 17.75
CA PRO A 553 1.85 -23.25 17.96
C PRO A 553 0.61 -23.97 18.47
#